data_AF-A0ABD2IDB8-F1
#
_entry.id   AF-A0ABD2IDB8-F1
#
_cell.length_a   1.000
_cell.length_b   1.000
_cell.length_c   1.000
_cell.angle_alpha   90.00
_cell.angle_beta   90.00
_cell.angle_gamma   90.00
#
_symmetry.space_group_name_H-M   'P 1'
#
loop_
_entity.id
_entity.type
_entity.pdbx_description
1 polymer ?
#
loop_
_entity_poly.entity_id
_entity_poly.type
_entity_poly.pdbx_seq_one_letter_code
_entity_poly.pdbx_strand_id
1 'polypeptide(L)'
;MLIAFQLVNKFGYQTYNCFRFLNCRVNEQPLSIMPPGFKEYFFLDKLAKAFNIVKQTGGIGAAIKQRYLMDTNRAGTLIGEDQFGNRYFEDNTYFMPRNRYVVYAERVWLDYDASQVPPEWHRWLHHICDKPPTVEPPPERKKWMLEHEPNNSIVMSKKYVPYSTTRPKVEGWVPGRKRSEEGTH
;
A
#
# COMPACT_ATOMS: atom_id res chain seq x y z
N MET A 1 -40.33 -31.80 -8.50
CA MET A 1 -39.07 -31.10 -8.84
C MET A 1 -38.50 -30.44 -7.59
N LEU A 2 -37.95 -31.25 -6.68
CA LEU A 2 -37.45 -30.82 -5.37
C LEU A 2 -36.05 -31.39 -5.11
N ILE A 3 -35.21 -31.49 -6.16
CA ILE A 3 -33.87 -32.07 -6.06
C ILE A 3 -32.88 -31.25 -6.91
N ALA A 4 -32.80 -29.94 -6.66
CA ALA A 4 -31.77 -29.09 -7.27
C ALA A 4 -31.28 -27.98 -6.32
N PHE A 5 -31.27 -28.22 -5.01
CA PHE A 5 -30.85 -27.23 -4.00
C PHE A 5 -29.70 -27.70 -3.10
N GLN A 6 -28.99 -28.79 -3.44
CA GLN A 6 -27.96 -29.37 -2.55
C GLN A 6 -26.57 -29.62 -3.17
N LEU A 7 -26.25 -29.09 -4.36
CA LEU A 7 -24.94 -29.30 -4.98
C LEU A 7 -24.18 -28.01 -5.33
N VAL A 8 -24.17 -27.02 -4.42
CA VAL A 8 -23.25 -25.86 -4.50
C VAL A 8 -22.48 -25.64 -3.18
N ASN A 9 -22.52 -26.58 -2.23
CA ASN A 9 -21.80 -26.50 -0.95
C ASN A 9 -20.46 -27.27 -0.98
N LYS A 10 -19.57 -27.00 -1.94
CA LYS A 10 -18.22 -27.61 -1.92
C LYS A 10 -17.06 -26.81 -2.52
N PHE A 11 -17.28 -25.56 -2.92
CA PHE A 11 -16.20 -24.63 -3.24
C PHE A 11 -16.36 -23.37 -2.40
N GLY A 12 -15.61 -23.30 -1.31
CA GLY A 12 -15.54 -22.16 -0.40
C GLY A 12 -14.85 -20.95 -1.02
N TYR A 13 -15.42 -20.41 -2.10
CA TYR A 13 -15.10 -19.06 -2.52
C TYR A 13 -15.88 -18.12 -1.60
N GLN A 14 -15.21 -17.54 -0.61
CA GLN A 14 -15.65 -16.29 -0.03
C GLN A 14 -15.76 -15.30 -1.19
N THR A 15 -16.96 -15.09 -1.70
CA THR A 15 -17.27 -13.92 -2.53
C THR A 15 -17.13 -12.72 -1.60
N TYR A 16 -15.93 -12.17 -1.52
CA TYR A 16 -15.69 -10.89 -0.88
C TYR A 16 -16.61 -9.89 -1.55
N ASN A 17 -17.56 -9.41 -0.76
CA ASN A 17 -18.62 -8.51 -1.17
C ASN A 17 -17.96 -7.16 -1.52
N CYS A 18 -17.46 -7.04 -2.75
CA CYS A 18 -16.68 -5.91 -3.25
C CYS A 18 -17.54 -4.65 -3.49
N PHE A 19 -18.81 -4.69 -3.09
CA PHE A 19 -19.80 -3.64 -3.27
C PHE A 19 -20.47 -3.22 -1.95
N ARG A 20 -19.71 -3.12 -0.86
CA ARG A 20 -20.14 -2.33 0.31
C ARG A 20 -19.70 -0.87 0.17
N PHE A 21 -19.99 -0.27 -0.98
CA PHE A 21 -19.70 1.14 -1.32
C PHE A 21 -20.65 2.16 -0.68
N LEU A 22 -21.41 1.76 0.35
CA LEU A 22 -22.52 2.57 0.91
C LEU A 22 -22.47 2.79 2.43
N ASN A 23 -21.35 2.55 3.09
CA ASN A 23 -21.18 2.93 4.50
C ASN A 23 -20.05 3.94 4.74
N CYS A 24 -19.66 4.69 3.71
CA CYS A 24 -19.24 6.06 3.97
C CYS A 24 -20.50 6.79 4.43
N ARG A 25 -20.71 6.89 5.75
CA ARG A 25 -21.51 7.95 6.33
C ARG A 25 -20.75 9.23 5.98
N VAL A 26 -20.90 9.69 4.74
CA VAL A 26 -20.75 11.10 4.42
C VAL A 26 -21.68 11.74 5.43
N ASN A 27 -21.12 12.40 6.43
CA ASN A 27 -21.87 13.41 7.14
C ASN A 27 -22.21 14.41 6.03
N GLU A 28 -23.32 14.16 5.34
CA GLU A 28 -24.09 15.18 4.67
C GLU A 28 -24.45 16.12 5.81
N GLN A 29 -23.56 17.07 6.10
CA GLN A 29 -23.96 18.23 6.84
C GLN A 29 -25.02 18.86 5.95
N PRO A 30 -26.31 18.88 6.36
CA PRO A 30 -27.28 19.64 5.62
C PRO A 30 -26.72 21.05 5.50
N LEU A 31 -26.81 21.63 4.30
CA LEU A 31 -26.40 23.00 4.03
C LEU A 31 -27.38 23.94 4.74
N SER A 32 -27.40 23.90 6.08
CA SER A 32 -28.12 24.82 6.91
C SER A 32 -27.31 26.10 6.92
N ILE A 33 -27.83 27.12 6.25
CA ILE A 33 -27.43 28.52 6.43
C ILE A 33 -27.93 28.92 7.84
N MET A 34 -27.31 28.37 8.88
CA MET A 34 -27.42 28.91 10.23
C MET A 34 -26.30 29.93 10.39
N PRO A 35 -26.57 31.08 11.05
CA PRO A 35 -25.50 32.01 11.38
C PRO A 35 -24.46 31.26 12.22
N PRO A 36 -23.15 31.42 11.90
CA PRO A 36 -22.10 30.75 12.64
C PRO A 36 -22.22 31.07 14.13
N GLY A 37 -22.20 30.04 14.97
CA GLY A 37 -22.22 30.22 16.42
C GLY A 37 -20.97 30.98 16.89
N PHE A 38 -21.03 31.62 18.06
CA PHE A 38 -19.92 32.43 18.61
C PHE A 38 -18.55 31.70 18.62
N LYS A 39 -18.51 30.37 18.82
CA LYS A 39 -17.29 29.55 18.79
C LYS A 39 -16.66 29.45 17.40
N GLU A 40 -17.50 29.46 16.37
CA GLU A 40 -17.11 29.39 14.97
C GLU A 40 -16.47 30.70 14.51
N TYR A 41 -16.92 31.83 15.08
CA TYR A 41 -16.35 33.16 14.87
C TYR A 41 -14.94 33.29 15.46
N PHE A 42 -14.70 32.68 16.63
CA PHE A 42 -13.43 32.78 17.35
C PHE A 42 -12.37 31.73 16.96
N PHE A 43 -12.60 30.90 15.93
CA PHE A 43 -11.65 29.85 15.47
C PHE A 43 -11.19 28.87 16.57
N LEU A 44 -11.79 28.89 17.75
CA LEU A 44 -11.34 28.12 18.93
C LEU A 44 -11.39 26.62 18.65
N ASP A 45 -12.41 26.16 17.93
CA ASP A 45 -12.57 24.75 17.56
C ASP A 45 -11.44 24.26 16.63
N LYS A 46 -10.93 25.14 15.75
CA LYS A 46 -9.79 24.82 14.87
C LYS A 46 -8.48 24.79 15.65
N LEU A 47 -8.30 25.71 16.60
CA LEU A 47 -7.13 25.72 17.50
C LEU A 47 -7.11 24.48 18.40
N ALA A 48 -8.26 24.09 18.95
CA ALA A 48 -8.41 22.86 19.74
C ALA A 48 -8.07 21.62 18.91
N LYS A 49 -8.53 21.55 17.65
CA LYS A 49 -8.18 20.46 16.73
C LYS A 49 -6.68 20.44 16.42
N ALA A 50 -6.07 21.59 16.14
CA ALA A 50 -4.63 21.70 15.91
C ALA A 50 -3.82 21.24 17.13
N PHE A 51 -4.24 21.64 18.34
CA PHE A 51 -3.62 21.19 19.58
C PHE A 51 -3.73 19.67 19.77
N ASN A 52 -4.90 19.09 19.48
CA ASN A 52 -5.09 17.64 19.54
C ASN A 52 -4.18 16.90 18.55
N ILE A 53 -3.99 17.42 17.33
CA ILE A 53 -3.07 16.85 16.35
C ILE A 53 -1.63 16.88 16.89
N VAL A 54 -1.17 18.03 17.39
CA VAL A 54 0.18 18.18 17.98
C VAL A 54 0.39 17.20 19.14
N LYS A 55 -0.63 17.02 20.00
CA LYS A 55 -0.58 16.07 21.11
C LYS A 55 -0.48 14.62 20.62
N GLN A 56 -1.24 14.25 19.59
CA GLN A 56 -1.25 12.89 19.03
C GLN A 56 0.04 12.55 18.28
N THR A 57 0.66 13.51 17.58
CA THR A 57 1.94 13.31 16.90
C THR A 57 3.12 13.15 17.87
N GLY A 58 2.95 13.54 19.15
CA GLY A 58 4.01 13.46 20.16
C GLY A 58 4.76 14.78 20.38
N GLY A 59 4.11 15.92 20.10
CA GLY A 59 4.62 17.26 20.39
C GLY A 59 4.91 18.11 19.16
N ILE A 60 5.34 19.35 19.41
CA ILE A 60 5.50 20.38 18.37
C ILE A 60 6.62 20.02 17.39
N GLY A 61 7.76 19.50 17.89
CA GLY A 61 8.88 19.09 17.04
C GLY A 61 8.50 17.96 16.08
N ALA A 62 7.77 16.96 16.57
CA ALA A 62 7.28 15.85 15.75
C ALA A 62 6.25 16.32 14.72
N ALA A 63 5.37 17.27 15.08
CA ALA A 63 4.43 17.89 14.15
C ALA A 63 5.15 18.70 13.06
N ILE A 64 6.20 19.45 13.40
CA ILE A 64 7.01 20.19 12.42
C ILE A 64 7.72 19.20 11.47
N LYS A 65 8.30 18.13 12.00
CA LYS A 65 8.92 17.07 11.21
C LYS A 65 7.92 16.39 10.27
N GLN A 66 6.74 16.05 10.77
CA GLN A 66 5.67 15.46 9.97
C GLN A 66 5.25 16.42 8.86
N ARG A 67 5.06 17.70 9.17
CA ARG A 67 4.75 18.72 8.17
C ARG A 67 5.82 18.83 7.10
N TYR A 68 7.10 18.74 7.46
CA TYR A 68 8.21 18.81 6.52
C TYR A 68 8.28 17.59 5.60
N LEU A 69 8.03 16.38 6.13
CA LEU A 69 8.12 15.15 5.35
C LEU A 69 6.88 14.87 4.49
N MET A 70 5.68 15.25 4.97
CA MET A 70 4.38 14.83 4.41
C MET A 70 3.53 15.98 3.89
N ASP A 71 4.05 17.20 3.96
CA ASP A 71 3.35 18.47 3.69
C ASP A 71 2.06 18.69 4.50
N THR A 72 1.67 17.76 5.38
CA THR A 72 0.38 17.77 6.08
C THR A 72 0.52 17.23 7.50
N ASN A 73 -0.09 17.95 8.46
CA ASN A 73 -0.26 17.46 9.82
C ASN A 73 -1.57 16.70 9.88
N ARG A 74 -1.47 15.37 9.97
CA ARG A 74 -2.61 14.48 10.14
C ARG A 74 -2.38 13.66 11.38
N ALA A 75 -3.44 13.44 12.12
CA ALA A 75 -3.43 12.53 13.23
C ALA A 75 -4.42 11.41 12.92
N GLY A 76 -4.05 10.19 13.24
CA GLY A 76 -4.78 8.99 12.87
C GLY A 76 -4.41 7.84 13.78
N THR A 77 -5.21 6.78 13.72
CA THR A 77 -4.99 5.60 14.55
C THR A 77 -3.95 4.71 13.88
N LEU A 78 -2.94 4.26 14.62
CA LEU A 78 -1.95 3.32 14.12
C LEU A 78 -2.59 1.93 13.95
N ILE A 79 -2.62 1.43 12.72
CA ILE A 79 -3.20 0.12 12.38
C ILE A 79 -2.14 -0.98 12.44
N GLY A 80 -0.90 -0.67 12.05
CA GLY A 80 0.21 -1.61 12.12
C GLY A 80 1.48 -1.05 11.52
N GLU A 81 2.54 -1.84 11.64
CA GLU A 81 3.87 -1.55 11.11
C GLU A 81 4.28 -2.72 10.21
N ASP A 82 5.00 -2.43 9.13
CA ASP A 82 5.56 -3.48 8.26
C ASP A 82 7.00 -3.87 8.66
N GLN A 83 7.51 -4.89 7.96
CA GLN A 83 8.88 -5.38 8.12
C GLN A 83 9.98 -4.35 7.79
N PHE A 84 9.65 -3.30 7.03
CA PHE A 84 10.57 -2.24 6.66
C PHE A 84 10.55 -1.06 7.64
N GLY A 85 9.61 -1.07 8.60
CA GLY A 85 9.41 -0.02 9.59
C GLY A 85 8.48 1.11 9.10
N ASN A 86 7.74 0.91 8.00
CA ASN A 86 6.68 1.84 7.61
C ASN A 86 5.46 1.61 8.49
N ARG A 87 4.83 2.71 8.89
CA ARG A 87 3.69 2.72 9.82
C ARG A 87 2.42 3.16 9.10
N TYR A 88 1.35 2.42 9.27
CA TYR A 88 0.09 2.62 8.56
C TYR A 88 -0.98 3.19 9.48
N PHE A 89 -1.65 4.24 9.02
CA PHE A 89 -2.63 4.98 9.81
C PHE A 89 -3.98 5.05 9.09
N GLU A 90 -5.05 5.03 9.88
CA GLU A 90 -6.42 5.23 9.40
C GLU A 90 -7.17 6.25 10.26
N ASP A 91 -7.93 7.13 9.59
CA ASP A 91 -8.88 8.03 10.21
C ASP A 91 -10.09 8.27 9.28
N ASN A 92 -11.24 7.72 9.68
CA ASN A 92 -12.50 7.80 8.95
C ASN A 92 -13.20 9.17 9.04
N THR A 93 -12.67 10.11 9.81
CA THR A 93 -13.16 11.49 9.82
C THR A 93 -12.75 12.26 8.56
N TYR A 94 -11.69 11.82 7.88
CA TYR A 94 -11.29 12.36 6.60
C TYR A 94 -12.10 11.76 5.45
N PHE A 95 -12.26 12.55 4.38
CA PHE A 95 -12.84 12.07 3.13
C PHE A 95 -12.03 10.91 2.53
N MET A 96 -12.70 9.92 1.94
CA MET A 96 -12.10 8.79 1.21
C MET A 96 -11.60 9.30 -0.14
N PRO A 97 -10.29 9.48 -0.42
CA PRO A 97 -9.18 8.54 -0.24
C PRO A 97 -8.07 9.01 0.73
N ARG A 98 -8.35 10.02 1.56
CA ARG A 98 -7.38 10.65 2.47
C ARG A 98 -7.36 10.03 3.86
N ASN A 99 -8.33 9.16 4.15
CA ASN A 99 -8.51 8.46 5.41
C ASN A 99 -7.38 7.48 5.72
N ARG A 100 -6.76 6.87 4.71
CA ARG A 100 -5.62 5.96 4.87
C ARG A 100 -4.34 6.63 4.41
N TYR A 101 -3.27 6.48 5.18
CA TYR A 101 -1.95 6.97 4.80
C TYR A 101 -0.83 6.17 5.46
N VAL A 102 0.35 6.25 4.85
CA VAL A 102 1.57 5.59 5.33
C VAL A 102 2.58 6.63 5.78
N VAL A 103 3.27 6.36 6.89
CA VAL A 103 4.47 7.06 7.34
C VAL A 103 5.66 6.15 7.12
N TYR A 104 6.50 6.50 6.16
CA TYR A 104 7.70 5.74 5.85
C TYR A 104 8.68 5.70 7.03
N ALA A 105 9.50 4.65 7.06
CA ALA A 105 10.51 4.45 8.07
C ALA A 105 11.54 5.60 8.11
N GLU A 106 12.01 5.94 9.31
CA GLU A 106 12.99 7.01 9.49
C GLU A 106 14.34 6.72 8.80
N ARG A 107 14.66 5.44 8.59
CA ARG A 107 15.88 5.00 7.86
C ARG A 107 15.97 5.58 6.45
N VAL A 108 14.83 5.85 5.81
CA VAL A 108 14.75 6.33 4.43
C VAL A 108 14.82 7.85 4.34
N TRP A 109 14.38 8.54 5.41
CA TRP A 109 14.42 9.99 5.56
C TRP A 109 13.70 10.74 4.42
N LEU A 110 14.44 11.30 3.44
CA LEU A 110 13.89 12.02 2.28
C LEU A 110 13.74 11.14 1.02
N ASP A 111 14.44 10.02 0.93
CA ASP A 111 14.44 9.16 -0.26
C ASP A 111 13.28 8.15 -0.25
N TYR A 112 12.11 8.60 0.23
CA TYR A 112 10.92 7.77 0.30
C TYR A 112 10.30 7.58 -1.08
N ASP A 113 9.86 6.36 -1.36
CA ASP A 113 9.24 6.03 -2.64
C ASP A 113 8.00 5.15 -2.41
N ALA A 114 7.00 5.34 -3.27
CA ALA A 114 5.75 4.58 -3.24
C ALA A 114 5.98 3.07 -3.42
N SER A 115 7.06 2.70 -4.11
CA SER A 115 7.41 1.29 -4.33
C SER A 115 7.92 0.56 -3.09
N GLN A 116 8.20 1.26 -1.97
CA GLN A 116 8.68 0.65 -0.72
C GLN A 116 7.56 0.00 0.11
N VAL A 117 6.30 0.19 -0.30
CA VAL A 117 5.14 -0.42 0.37
C VAL A 117 5.04 -1.89 -0.07
N PRO A 118 5.10 -2.86 0.85
CA PRO A 118 4.95 -4.27 0.53
C PRO A 118 3.56 -4.57 -0.05
N PRO A 119 3.42 -5.65 -0.85
CA PRO A 119 2.18 -5.98 -1.55
C PRO A 119 0.98 -6.21 -0.61
N GLU A 120 1.26 -6.68 0.61
CA GLU A 120 0.26 -6.95 1.64
C GLU A 120 -0.44 -5.66 2.07
N TRP A 121 0.34 -4.63 2.39
CA TRP A 121 -0.14 -3.32 2.79
C TRP A 121 -0.62 -2.48 1.61
N HIS A 122 -0.06 -2.69 0.42
CA HIS A 122 -0.49 -2.03 -0.82
C HIS A 122 -1.98 -2.27 -1.09
N ARG A 123 -2.48 -3.51 -0.89
CA ARG A 123 -3.91 -3.83 -1.07
C ARG A 123 -4.82 -3.00 -0.16
N TRP A 124 -4.43 -2.83 1.10
CA TRP A 124 -5.22 -2.09 2.08
C TRP A 124 -5.13 -0.56 1.85
N LEU A 125 -3.94 -0.05 1.55
CA LEU A 125 -3.69 1.37 1.32
C LEU A 125 -4.48 1.89 0.09
N HIS A 126 -4.59 1.08 -0.96
CA HIS A 126 -5.32 1.41 -2.19
C HIS A 126 -6.81 1.05 -2.16
N HIS A 127 -7.39 0.78 -0.99
CA HIS A 127 -8.81 0.42 -0.84
C HIS A 127 -9.25 -0.81 -1.66
N ILE A 128 -8.33 -1.72 -2.00
CA ILE A 128 -8.67 -3.00 -2.65
C ILE A 128 -9.28 -3.96 -1.62
N CYS A 129 -8.85 -3.85 -0.36
CA CYS A 129 -9.39 -4.59 0.77
C CYS A 129 -9.71 -3.66 1.94
N ASP A 130 -10.79 -3.96 2.66
CA ASP A 130 -11.15 -3.22 3.88
C ASP A 130 -10.32 -3.63 5.09
N LYS A 131 -9.92 -4.91 5.15
CA LYS A 131 -9.18 -5.46 6.28
C LYS A 131 -7.68 -5.27 6.07
N PRO A 132 -6.94 -4.78 7.10
CA PRO A 132 -5.49 -4.70 7.04
C PRO A 132 -4.86 -6.10 7.17
N PRO A 133 -3.60 -6.27 6.75
CA PRO A 133 -2.89 -7.56 6.86
C PRO A 133 -2.71 -8.02 8.31
N THR A 134 -2.78 -7.11 9.29
CA THR A 134 -2.79 -7.46 10.73
C THR A 134 -4.02 -8.28 11.12
N VAL A 135 -5.16 -8.07 10.47
CA VAL A 135 -6.43 -8.74 10.78
C VAL A 135 -6.65 -9.95 9.87
N GLU A 136 -6.40 -9.79 8.57
CA GLU A 136 -6.46 -10.88 7.60
C GLU A 136 -5.05 -11.11 7.04
N PRO A 137 -4.30 -12.08 7.60
CA PRO A 137 -2.94 -12.32 7.18
C PRO A 137 -2.93 -12.73 5.70
N PRO A 138 -1.86 -12.36 4.98
CA PRO A 138 -1.69 -12.75 3.60
C PRO A 138 -1.55 -14.27 3.48
N PRO A 139 -1.82 -14.83 2.29
CA PRO A 139 -1.61 -16.25 2.06
C PRO A 139 -0.15 -16.64 2.31
N GLU A 140 0.06 -17.88 2.77
CA GLU A 140 1.38 -18.40 3.08
C GLU A 140 2.37 -18.20 1.92
N ARG A 141 3.57 -17.71 2.26
CA ARG A 141 4.62 -17.41 1.29
C ARG A 141 5.09 -18.70 0.63
N LYS A 142 4.85 -18.80 -0.68
CA LYS A 142 5.25 -19.96 -1.49
C LYS A 142 6.75 -19.90 -1.78
N LYS A 143 7.38 -21.06 -2.01
CA LYS A 143 8.84 -21.19 -2.28
C LYS A 143 9.35 -20.36 -3.47
N TRP A 144 8.47 -20.06 -4.43
CA TRP A 144 8.80 -19.26 -5.62
C TRP A 144 8.58 -17.76 -5.43
N MET A 145 8.01 -17.33 -4.29
CA MET A 145 7.70 -15.93 -4.03
C MET A 145 8.93 -15.20 -3.49
N LEU A 146 9.38 -14.21 -4.26
CA LEU A 146 10.50 -13.35 -3.89
C LEU A 146 10.13 -12.41 -2.74
N GLU A 147 11.16 -11.89 -2.06
CA GLU A 147 10.96 -10.80 -1.11
C GLU A 147 10.58 -9.51 -1.83
N HIS A 148 9.83 -8.66 -1.14
CA HIS A 148 9.56 -7.34 -1.65
C HIS A 148 10.87 -6.54 -1.71
N GLU A 149 11.24 -6.12 -2.92
CA GLU A 149 12.31 -5.16 -3.15
C GLU A 149 11.66 -3.91 -3.79
N PRO A 150 12.04 -2.70 -3.33
CA PRO A 150 11.54 -1.46 -3.95
C PRO A 150 12.04 -1.32 -5.39
N ASN A 151 11.47 -0.35 -6.10
CA ASN A 151 11.85 -0.08 -7.47
C ASN A 151 13.29 0.43 -7.58
N ASN A 152 14.11 -0.32 -8.31
CA ASN A 152 15.53 -0.03 -8.51
C ASN A 152 15.84 0.58 -9.88
N SER A 153 14.86 1.14 -10.59
CA SER A 153 15.05 1.65 -11.97
C SER A 153 16.12 2.74 -12.09
N ILE A 154 16.30 3.55 -11.04
CA ILE A 154 17.29 4.65 -11.01
C ILE A 154 18.71 4.13 -10.71
N VAL A 155 18.83 3.01 -9.99
CA VAL A 155 20.12 2.47 -9.56
C VAL A 155 20.77 1.69 -10.71
N MET A 156 21.85 2.23 -11.27
CA MET A 156 22.53 1.69 -12.46
C MET A 156 22.89 0.20 -12.35
N SER A 157 23.33 -0.24 -11.16
CA SER A 157 23.76 -1.62 -10.92
C SER A 157 22.61 -2.62 -10.75
N LYS A 158 21.40 -2.14 -10.39
CA LYS A 158 20.25 -2.99 -10.05
C LYS A 158 19.07 -2.85 -11.02
N LYS A 159 19.12 -1.92 -11.96
CA LYS A 159 18.05 -1.73 -12.94
C LYS A 159 17.86 -2.96 -13.81
N TYR A 160 16.61 -3.23 -14.17
CA TYR A 160 16.29 -4.30 -15.11
C TYR A 160 16.77 -3.93 -16.53
N VAL A 161 17.53 -4.83 -17.15
CA VAL A 161 17.98 -4.71 -18.54
C VAL A 161 17.49 -5.95 -19.30
N PRO A 162 16.62 -5.79 -20.31
CA PRO A 162 16.15 -6.92 -21.08
C PRO A 162 17.29 -7.50 -21.93
N TYR A 163 17.27 -8.83 -22.09
CA TYR A 163 18.18 -9.55 -22.97
C TYR A 163 17.39 -10.55 -23.81
N SER A 164 17.96 -10.99 -24.94
CA SER A 164 17.38 -12.11 -25.68
C SER A 164 17.52 -13.37 -24.85
N THR A 165 16.41 -13.91 -24.38
CA THR A 165 16.37 -15.23 -23.72
C THR A 165 16.60 -16.37 -24.70
N THR A 166 16.53 -16.09 -26.00
CA THR A 166 16.67 -17.09 -27.06
C THR A 166 18.14 -17.21 -27.47
N ARG A 167 18.64 -18.45 -27.52
CA ARG A 167 19.93 -18.79 -28.13
C ARG A 167 19.94 -18.47 -29.63
N PRO A 168 21.10 -18.15 -30.24
CA PRO A 168 21.16 -18.00 -31.69
C PRO A 168 20.66 -19.28 -32.37
N LYS A 169 19.77 -19.13 -33.35
CA LYS A 169 19.19 -20.26 -34.09
C LYS A 169 20.12 -20.82 -35.15
N VAL A 170 21.01 -19.98 -35.67
CA VAL A 170 21.98 -20.33 -36.71
C VAL A 170 23.36 -20.21 -36.07
N GLU A 171 24.13 -21.29 -36.12
CA GLU A 171 25.52 -21.29 -35.68
C GLU A 171 26.41 -20.88 -36.87
N GLY A 172 27.33 -19.95 -36.64
CA GLY A 172 28.32 -19.56 -37.64
C GLY A 172 29.42 -20.61 -37.78
N TRP A 173 29.86 -20.88 -39.00
CA TRP A 173 31.03 -21.73 -39.25
C TRP A 173 32.30 -21.07 -38.70
N VAL A 174 33.11 -21.81 -37.93
CA VAL A 174 34.38 -21.35 -37.37
C VAL A 174 35.54 -21.89 -38.22
N PRO A 175 36.35 -21.04 -38.89
CA PRO A 175 37.47 -21.49 -39.71
C PRO A 175 38.55 -22.20 -38.88
N GLY A 176 39.16 -23.24 -39.44
CA GLY A 176 40.30 -23.94 -38.83
C GLY A 176 39.98 -24.90 -37.67
N ARG A 177 38.71 -25.01 -37.26
CA ARG A 177 38.29 -25.99 -36.25
C ARG A 177 38.24 -27.39 -36.88
N LYS A 178 39.18 -28.27 -36.51
CA LYS A 178 39.13 -29.70 -36.88
C LYS A 178 37.86 -30.31 -36.25
N ARG A 179 37.10 -31.08 -37.02
CA ARG A 179 35.92 -31.81 -36.54
C ARG A 179 36.37 -32.76 -35.44
N SER A 180 35.92 -32.57 -34.20
CA SER A 180 36.12 -33.56 -33.14
C SER A 180 35.33 -34.81 -33.51
N GLU A 181 36.02 -35.94 -33.63
CA GLU A 181 35.43 -37.26 -33.83
C GLU A 181 34.60 -37.59 -32.58
N GLU A 182 33.30 -37.29 -32.62
CA GLU A 182 32.36 -37.67 -31.57
C GLU A 182 32.08 -39.18 -31.68
N GLY A 183 32.45 -39.88 -30.62
CA GLY A 183 32.38 -41.32 -30.49
C GLY A 183 30.97 -41.87 -30.66
N THR A 184 30.89 -42.94 -31.43
CA THR A 184 29.76 -43.85 -31.60
C THR A 184 29.27 -44.38 -30.24
N HIS A 185 27.97 -44.22 -29.99
CA HIS A 185 27.20 -44.95 -28.98
C HIS A 185 27.16 -46.45 -29.27
#